data_AF-A0A950NE43-F1
#
_entry.id   AF-A0A950NE43-F1
#
_cell.length_a   1.000
_cell.length_b   1.000
_cell.length_c   1.000
_cell.angle_alpha   90.00
_cell.angle_beta   90.00
_cell.angle_gamma   90.00
#
_symmetry.space_group_name_H-M   'P 1'
#
loop_
_entity.id
_entity.type
_entity.pdbx_description
1 polymer ?
#
loop_
_entity_poly.entity_id
_entity_poly.type
_entity_poly.pdbx_seq_one_letter_code
_entity_poly.pdbx_strand_id
1 'polypeptide(L)'
;YAKIVMAAYDNAKKADPDCLVGIAAKSVAITYLDQALAAGAKGHFDYVTLHPYEVAGTVVKHPGTEGVYLQIAGTLKKMLAARDPAKVNCPIIFTELGHAAGGQYGAHMPGFSDPDVMAHAVVKYYAMGIAQGITCIQWFEAMDGDSGPMGLLDGKGNPRPAYGAMTQMLKYFGQHPTYLGWVLLNDKHYAFAFQGAKGTVMATWAASLAPDTVDFGKPVQIVDPLSGAVSSSATHSLTLAPILVDGVPDALLAKAKANKSKPFPWGGDYSGAKSVSVTFGEKNVEKGLHTKSAETVAADVIAYGGGARAGTVPGGNVYMVDANFLAYSTVPIEISVVVRRNEKNDPAKLTLTYESTAGYKKADPFEVPDNEKWHTATWKIEDAQFVSQWAYNFTLNSGKYVVQSVTVTRLDK
;
A
#
# COMPACT_ATOMS: atom_id res chain seq x y z
N TYR A 1 25.63 8.17 4.80
CA TYR A 1 25.02 7.97 3.48
C TYR A 1 25.15 9.17 2.56
N ALA A 2 24.64 10.36 2.91
CA ALA A 2 24.69 11.55 2.04
C ALA A 2 26.08 11.87 1.45
N LYS A 3 27.15 11.82 2.26
CA LYS A 3 28.54 11.98 1.80
C LYS A 3 28.96 10.98 0.71
N ILE A 4 28.48 9.73 0.81
CA ILE A 4 28.74 8.68 -0.19
C ILE A 4 28.01 9.01 -1.49
N VAL A 5 26.74 9.43 -1.40
CA VAL A 5 25.93 9.81 -2.58
C VAL A 5 26.58 10.97 -3.34
N MET A 6 26.96 12.05 -2.64
CA MET A 6 27.64 13.19 -3.28
C MET A 6 28.95 12.77 -3.97
N ALA A 7 29.83 12.08 -3.24
CA ALA A 7 31.10 11.64 -3.79
C ALA A 7 30.92 10.66 -4.97
N ALA A 8 29.96 9.74 -4.89
CA ALA A 8 29.67 8.81 -5.98
C ALA A 8 29.14 9.55 -7.20
N TYR A 9 28.20 10.48 -7.03
CA TYR A 9 27.63 11.28 -8.11
C TYR A 9 28.71 12.09 -8.82
N ASP A 10 29.49 12.88 -8.09
CA ASP A 10 30.49 13.78 -8.67
C ASP A 10 31.58 13.00 -9.42
N ASN A 11 32.07 11.90 -8.85
CA ASN A 11 33.09 11.08 -9.50
C ASN A 11 32.54 10.31 -10.70
N ALA A 12 31.30 9.80 -10.62
CA ALA A 12 30.67 9.11 -11.73
C ALA A 12 30.42 10.09 -12.90
N LYS A 13 29.85 11.28 -12.63
CA LYS A 13 29.62 12.32 -13.65
C LYS A 13 30.92 12.87 -14.23
N LYS A 14 32.00 12.93 -13.45
CA LYS A 14 33.32 13.31 -13.95
C LYS A 14 33.91 12.26 -14.89
N ALA A 15 33.70 10.98 -14.60
CA ALA A 15 34.18 9.88 -15.43
C ALA A 15 33.35 9.74 -16.72
N ASP A 16 32.03 9.88 -16.60
CA ASP A 16 31.06 9.80 -17.69
C ASP A 16 29.85 10.71 -17.36
N PRO A 17 29.70 11.86 -18.04
CA PRO A 17 28.57 12.77 -17.81
C PRO A 17 27.19 12.14 -18.05
N ASP A 18 27.11 11.11 -18.89
CA ASP A 18 25.86 10.46 -19.29
C ASP A 18 25.44 9.32 -18.35
N CYS A 19 26.32 8.86 -17.46
CA CYS A 19 25.98 7.80 -16.51
C CYS A 19 24.89 8.26 -15.52
N LEU A 20 23.92 7.39 -15.21
CA LEU A 20 22.84 7.72 -14.28
C LEU A 20 23.15 7.19 -12.87
N VAL A 21 23.01 8.05 -11.86
CA VAL A 21 23.29 7.70 -10.46
C VAL A 21 22.02 7.76 -9.63
N GLY A 22 21.66 6.66 -8.98
CA GLY A 22 20.47 6.57 -8.14
C GLY A 22 20.76 6.88 -6.66
N ILE A 23 19.80 7.49 -5.97
CA ILE A 23 19.72 7.46 -4.50
C ILE A 23 18.79 6.34 -4.07
N ALA A 24 19.18 5.58 -3.05
CA ALA A 24 18.55 4.32 -2.69
C ALA A 24 18.05 4.33 -1.25
N ALA A 25 16.90 3.70 -1.05
CA ALA A 25 16.45 3.28 0.27
C ALA A 25 15.87 1.87 0.21
N LYS A 26 16.13 1.09 1.27
CA LYS A 26 15.42 -0.17 1.51
C LYS A 26 13.96 0.16 1.87
N SER A 27 13.03 -0.74 1.55
CA SER A 27 11.60 -0.58 1.87
C SER A 27 11.05 0.70 1.24
N VAL A 28 9.94 1.22 1.77
CA VAL A 28 9.44 2.57 1.49
C VAL A 28 9.98 3.57 2.53
N ALA A 29 11.29 3.53 2.80
CA ALA A 29 11.92 4.39 3.82
C ALA A 29 12.13 5.82 3.30
N ILE A 30 11.04 6.52 2.96
CA ILE A 30 11.05 7.90 2.46
C ILE A 30 11.64 8.86 3.52
N THR A 31 11.43 8.59 4.81
CA THR A 31 12.07 9.32 5.91
C THR A 31 13.59 9.26 5.86
N TYR A 32 14.17 8.11 5.48
CA TYR A 32 15.62 7.97 5.34
C TYR A 32 16.15 8.81 4.17
N LEU A 33 15.43 8.84 3.04
CA LEU A 33 15.77 9.71 1.92
C LEU A 33 15.65 11.19 2.30
N ASP A 34 14.59 11.57 3.00
CA ASP A 34 14.38 12.94 3.51
C ASP A 34 15.58 13.43 4.34
N GLN A 35 16.05 12.59 5.27
CA GLN A 35 17.23 12.86 6.09
C GLN A 35 18.52 12.92 5.26
N ALA A 36 18.67 12.03 4.28
CA ALA A 36 19.85 12.03 3.40
C ALA A 36 19.92 13.32 2.56
N LEU A 37 18.79 13.79 2.02
CA LEU A 37 18.73 15.04 1.28
C LEU A 37 19.02 16.25 2.18
N ALA A 38 18.44 16.27 3.39
CA ALA A 38 18.74 17.31 4.39
C ALA A 38 20.23 17.32 4.81
N ALA A 39 20.88 16.16 4.80
CA ALA A 39 22.31 16.01 5.11
C ALA A 39 23.25 16.27 3.92
N GLY A 40 22.74 16.75 2.78
CA GLY A 40 23.54 17.24 1.65
C GLY A 40 23.40 16.46 0.34
N ALA A 41 22.66 15.34 0.29
CA ALA A 41 22.52 14.56 -0.94
C ALA A 41 21.67 15.24 -2.04
N LYS A 42 21.04 16.38 -1.72
CA LYS A 42 20.27 17.20 -2.67
C LYS A 42 21.08 17.49 -3.94
N GLY A 43 20.48 17.31 -5.10
CA GLY A 43 21.10 17.54 -6.41
C GLY A 43 22.02 16.43 -6.91
N HIS A 44 22.41 15.45 -6.07
CA HIS A 44 23.43 14.44 -6.38
C HIS A 44 22.81 13.06 -6.70
N PHE A 45 21.74 13.04 -7.49
CA PHE A 45 21.10 11.82 -7.99
C PHE A 45 20.24 12.13 -9.23
N ASP A 46 20.06 11.14 -10.09
CA ASP A 46 19.27 11.23 -11.33
C ASP A 46 17.93 10.47 -11.22
N TYR A 47 17.83 9.50 -10.31
CA TYR A 47 16.63 8.72 -10.02
C TYR A 47 16.60 8.25 -8.56
N VAL A 48 15.44 7.79 -8.10
CA VAL A 48 15.26 7.22 -6.75
C VAL A 48 14.97 5.72 -6.86
N THR A 49 15.56 4.90 -5.99
CA THR A 49 15.26 3.48 -5.86
C THR A 49 14.61 3.13 -4.52
N LEU A 50 13.63 2.23 -4.55
CA LEU A 50 12.91 1.71 -3.38
C LEU A 50 12.68 0.20 -3.50
N HIS A 51 12.50 -0.49 -2.38
CA HIS A 51 12.24 -1.95 -2.32
C HIS A 51 10.95 -2.26 -1.55
N PRO A 52 9.75 -2.01 -2.09
CA PRO A 52 8.55 -1.83 -1.28
C PRO A 52 7.90 -3.15 -0.81
N TYR A 53 8.67 -4.16 -0.41
CA TYR A 53 8.16 -5.49 -0.03
C TYR A 53 7.08 -5.45 1.05
N GLU A 54 7.26 -4.63 2.07
CA GLU A 54 6.37 -4.62 3.24
C GLU A 54 5.03 -3.98 2.92
N VAL A 55 5.03 -3.00 2.02
CA VAL A 55 3.82 -2.35 1.51
C VAL A 55 3.16 -3.17 0.42
N ALA A 56 3.94 -3.72 -0.52
CA ALA A 56 3.41 -4.59 -1.57
C ALA A 56 2.77 -5.84 -0.96
N GLY A 57 3.43 -6.46 0.03
CA GLY A 57 2.96 -7.66 0.70
C GLY A 57 1.59 -7.52 1.35
N THR A 58 1.18 -6.32 1.77
CA THR A 58 -0.17 -6.15 2.35
C THR A 58 -1.26 -6.32 1.32
N VAL A 59 -1.04 -5.98 0.06
CA VAL A 59 -2.03 -6.16 -1.02
C VAL A 59 -2.47 -7.62 -1.14
N VAL A 60 -1.52 -8.53 -0.92
CA VAL A 60 -1.76 -9.98 -0.98
C VAL A 60 -2.30 -10.50 0.36
N LYS A 61 -1.66 -10.13 1.48
CA LYS A 61 -1.97 -10.66 2.82
C LYS A 61 -3.24 -10.04 3.43
N HIS A 62 -3.60 -8.84 3.00
CA HIS A 62 -4.71 -8.03 3.50
C HIS A 62 -5.40 -7.29 2.35
N PRO A 63 -6.28 -7.98 1.59
CA PRO A 63 -7.07 -7.35 0.52
C PRO A 63 -7.77 -6.09 1.01
N GLY A 64 -7.82 -5.05 0.16
CA GLY A 64 -8.35 -3.74 0.51
C GLY A 64 -7.29 -2.73 0.98
N THR A 65 -6.01 -3.12 1.01
CA THR A 65 -4.89 -2.22 1.36
C THR A 65 -4.15 -1.63 0.14
N GLU A 66 -4.72 -1.77 -1.06
CA GLU A 66 -4.15 -1.24 -2.31
C GLU A 66 -3.79 0.25 -2.23
N GLY A 67 -4.58 1.04 -1.51
CA GLY A 67 -4.33 2.47 -1.30
C GLY A 67 -2.95 2.77 -0.73
N VAL A 68 -2.45 1.92 0.19
CA VAL A 68 -1.13 2.09 0.81
C VAL A 68 0.00 1.84 -0.18
N TYR A 69 -0.18 0.91 -1.12
CA TYR A 69 0.81 0.65 -2.16
C TYR A 69 0.75 1.72 -3.27
N LEU A 70 -0.45 2.19 -3.64
CA LEU A 70 -0.66 3.17 -4.70
C LEU A 70 -0.17 4.58 -4.34
N GLN A 71 0.05 4.88 -3.06
CA GLN A 71 0.53 6.20 -2.61
C GLN A 71 2.05 6.37 -2.62
N ILE A 72 2.85 5.31 -2.83
CA ILE A 72 4.33 5.36 -2.66
C ILE A 72 4.95 6.48 -3.49
N ALA A 73 4.67 6.51 -4.79
CA ALA A 73 5.21 7.52 -5.70
C ALA A 73 4.70 8.93 -5.36
N GLY A 74 3.41 9.07 -5.00
CA GLY A 74 2.83 10.35 -4.61
C GLY A 74 3.49 10.95 -3.35
N THR A 75 3.68 10.12 -2.33
CA THR A 75 4.35 10.50 -1.09
C THR A 75 5.81 10.86 -1.32
N LEU A 76 6.53 10.08 -2.13
CA LEU A 76 7.92 10.38 -2.49
C LEU A 76 8.03 11.72 -3.22
N LYS A 77 7.12 12.00 -4.16
CA LYS A 77 7.08 13.27 -4.90
C LYS A 77 6.78 14.46 -3.98
N LYS A 78 5.91 14.31 -2.98
CA LYS A 78 5.71 15.34 -1.93
C LYS A 78 7.01 15.60 -1.16
N MET A 79 7.76 14.56 -0.80
CA MET A 79 9.07 14.69 -0.16
C MET A 79 10.08 15.42 -1.04
N LEU A 80 10.21 15.01 -2.30
CA LEU A 80 11.10 15.67 -3.25
C LEU A 80 10.68 17.13 -3.47
N ALA A 81 9.39 17.45 -3.53
CA ALA A 81 8.93 18.83 -3.67
C ALA A 81 9.36 19.72 -2.49
N ALA A 82 9.47 19.15 -1.29
CA ALA A 82 9.94 19.88 -0.11
C ALA A 82 11.48 19.96 -0.02
N ARG A 83 12.20 18.90 -0.39
CA ARG A 83 13.66 18.80 -0.20
C ARG A 83 14.47 19.16 -1.44
N ASP A 84 14.05 18.70 -2.61
CA ASP A 84 14.73 18.88 -3.89
C ASP A 84 13.74 19.08 -5.06
N PRO A 85 13.13 20.28 -5.18
CA PRO A 85 12.08 20.55 -6.18
C PRO A 85 12.49 20.24 -7.62
N ALA A 86 13.78 20.38 -7.95
CA ALA A 86 14.32 20.10 -9.28
C ALA A 86 14.25 18.59 -9.64
N LYS A 87 14.09 17.72 -8.63
CA LYS A 87 14.06 16.27 -8.79
C LYS A 87 12.67 15.67 -8.58
N VAL A 88 11.60 16.47 -8.42
CA VAL A 88 10.22 15.97 -8.23
C VAL A 88 9.77 14.97 -9.29
N ASN A 89 10.22 15.17 -10.53
CA ASN A 89 9.86 14.31 -11.66
C ASN A 89 10.97 13.33 -12.05
N CYS A 90 11.99 13.14 -11.22
CA CYS A 90 13.00 12.13 -11.52
C CYS A 90 12.35 10.73 -11.57
N PRO A 91 12.90 9.79 -12.36
CA PRO A 91 12.44 8.42 -12.36
C PRO A 91 12.43 7.81 -10.96
N ILE A 92 11.40 7.00 -10.70
CA ILE A 92 11.30 6.16 -9.50
C ILE A 92 11.38 4.72 -9.97
N ILE A 93 12.30 3.96 -9.41
CA ILE A 93 12.57 2.59 -9.81
C ILE A 93 12.41 1.67 -8.61
N PHE A 94 11.61 0.62 -8.76
CA PHE A 94 11.64 -0.50 -7.81
C PHE A 94 12.70 -1.48 -8.29
N THR A 95 13.92 -1.36 -7.76
CA THR A 95 15.04 -2.24 -8.15
C THR A 95 14.94 -3.63 -7.53
N GLU A 96 14.08 -3.79 -6.52
CA GLU A 96 13.65 -5.09 -6.02
C GLU A 96 12.18 -5.03 -5.64
N LEU A 97 11.43 -6.02 -6.13
CA LEU A 97 10.05 -6.26 -5.75
C LEU A 97 9.72 -7.73 -5.96
N GLY A 98 9.11 -8.38 -4.98
CA GLY A 98 8.77 -9.79 -5.12
C GLY A 98 7.73 -10.25 -4.10
N HIS A 99 7.36 -11.51 -4.24
CA HIS A 99 6.55 -12.25 -3.28
C HIS A 99 7.03 -13.70 -3.31
N ALA A 100 7.24 -14.32 -2.15
CA ALA A 100 7.70 -15.70 -2.12
C ALA A 100 6.56 -16.67 -2.46
N ALA A 101 6.87 -17.72 -3.21
CA ALA A 101 5.97 -18.83 -3.56
C ALA A 101 5.75 -19.82 -2.40
N GLY A 102 6.02 -19.41 -1.16
CA GLY A 102 5.84 -20.21 0.05
C GLY A 102 6.79 -19.84 1.18
N GLY A 103 6.79 -20.64 2.24
CA GLY A 103 7.66 -20.46 3.41
C GLY A 103 7.31 -19.24 4.27
N GLN A 104 8.24 -18.82 5.13
CA GLN A 104 8.03 -17.73 6.09
C GLN A 104 7.63 -16.40 5.43
N TYR A 105 8.07 -16.16 4.20
CA TYR A 105 7.84 -14.91 3.48
C TYR A 105 6.71 -14.98 2.47
N GLY A 106 6.12 -16.17 2.26
CA GLY A 106 4.94 -16.34 1.41
C GLY A 106 3.65 -15.82 2.05
N ALA A 107 2.54 -16.02 1.36
CA ALA A 107 1.21 -15.78 1.86
C ALA A 107 0.29 -16.92 1.42
N HIS A 108 -0.48 -17.44 2.37
CA HIS A 108 -1.57 -18.36 2.06
C HIS A 108 -2.85 -17.57 1.78
N MET A 109 -3.49 -17.86 0.66
CA MET A 109 -4.77 -17.29 0.28
C MET A 109 -5.78 -18.43 0.09
N PRO A 110 -6.94 -18.42 0.78
CA PRO A 110 -7.92 -19.48 0.63
C PRO A 110 -8.31 -19.72 -0.83
N GLY A 111 -8.25 -20.98 -1.26
CA GLY A 111 -8.59 -21.38 -2.63
C GLY A 111 -7.45 -21.30 -3.65
N PHE A 112 -6.24 -20.90 -3.24
CA PHE A 112 -5.07 -20.80 -4.13
C PHE A 112 -3.84 -21.48 -3.53
N SER A 113 -2.96 -22.01 -4.40
CA SER A 113 -1.64 -22.46 -3.96
C SER A 113 -0.69 -21.27 -3.77
N ASP A 114 0.31 -21.38 -2.90
CA ASP A 114 1.28 -20.30 -2.68
C ASP A 114 2.01 -19.85 -3.98
N PRO A 115 2.37 -20.75 -4.93
CA PRO A 115 2.85 -20.34 -6.24
C PRO A 115 1.84 -19.54 -7.09
N ASP A 116 0.54 -19.83 -6.98
CA ASP A 116 -0.50 -19.04 -7.67
C ASP A 116 -0.64 -17.66 -7.01
N VAL A 117 -0.53 -17.59 -5.69
CA VAL A 117 -0.54 -16.32 -4.95
C VAL A 117 0.63 -15.42 -5.37
N MET A 118 1.82 -15.97 -5.56
CA MET A 118 2.95 -15.24 -6.15
C MET A 118 2.62 -14.72 -7.55
N ALA A 119 1.97 -15.53 -8.39
CA ALA A 119 1.57 -15.10 -9.73
C ALA A 119 0.53 -13.96 -9.71
N HIS A 120 -0.42 -14.00 -8.76
CA HIS A 120 -1.33 -12.88 -8.52
C HIS A 120 -0.56 -11.61 -8.12
N ALA A 121 0.45 -11.76 -7.26
CA ALA A 121 1.27 -10.64 -6.81
C ALA A 121 1.99 -9.96 -7.99
N VAL A 122 2.56 -10.72 -8.94
CA VAL A 122 3.16 -10.17 -10.17
C VAL A 122 2.17 -9.23 -10.87
N VAL A 123 0.96 -9.69 -11.15
CA VAL A 123 -0.03 -8.89 -11.88
C VAL A 123 -0.44 -7.64 -11.12
N LYS A 124 -0.77 -7.78 -9.83
CA LYS A 124 -1.23 -6.66 -8.99
C LYS A 124 -0.14 -5.61 -8.81
N TYR A 125 1.07 -6.04 -8.48
CA TYR A 125 2.19 -5.14 -8.19
C TYR A 125 2.62 -4.35 -9.41
N TYR A 126 2.75 -5.00 -10.57
CA TYR A 126 3.11 -4.30 -11.80
C TYR A 126 1.99 -3.35 -12.25
N ALA A 127 0.72 -3.79 -12.24
CA ALA A 127 -0.39 -2.92 -12.63
C ALA A 127 -0.46 -1.65 -11.75
N MET A 128 -0.39 -1.80 -10.42
CA MET A 128 -0.42 -0.65 -9.51
C MET A 128 0.86 0.19 -9.55
N GLY A 129 2.03 -0.45 -9.71
CA GLY A 129 3.31 0.24 -9.85
C GLY A 129 3.33 1.14 -11.09
N ILE A 130 2.87 0.62 -12.24
CA ILE A 130 2.73 1.42 -13.46
C ILE A 130 1.70 2.54 -13.24
N ALA A 131 0.55 2.24 -12.63
CA ALA A 131 -0.52 3.21 -12.40
C ALA A 131 -0.10 4.41 -11.52
N GLN A 132 0.75 4.18 -10.52
CA GLN A 132 1.28 5.26 -9.67
C GLN A 132 2.50 5.98 -10.27
N GLY A 133 2.97 5.56 -11.45
CA GLY A 133 4.04 6.22 -12.19
C GLY A 133 5.46 5.75 -11.86
N ILE A 134 5.61 4.49 -11.41
CA ILE A 134 6.93 3.86 -11.30
C ILE A 134 7.49 3.60 -12.69
N THR A 135 8.71 4.03 -12.93
CA THR A 135 9.36 3.99 -14.25
C THR A 135 9.82 2.59 -14.62
N CYS A 136 10.34 1.85 -13.66
CA CYS A 136 10.81 0.48 -13.85
C CYS A 136 10.61 -0.34 -12.58
N ILE A 137 10.19 -1.59 -12.75
CA ILE A 137 9.97 -2.56 -11.68
C ILE A 137 10.76 -3.81 -12.02
N GLN A 138 11.71 -4.15 -11.17
CA GLN A 138 12.56 -5.32 -11.29
C GLN A 138 12.04 -6.39 -10.32
N TRP A 139 11.51 -7.47 -10.88
CA TRP A 139 11.07 -8.61 -10.08
C TRP A 139 12.29 -9.28 -9.44
N PHE A 140 12.23 -9.44 -8.13
CA PHE A 140 13.17 -10.24 -7.37
C PHE A 140 12.53 -11.62 -7.16
N GLU A 141 13.01 -12.69 -7.79
CA GLU A 141 14.17 -12.75 -8.69
C GLU A 141 13.91 -13.67 -9.90
N ALA A 142 14.90 -13.85 -10.77
CA ALA A 142 14.72 -14.65 -11.99
C ALA A 142 14.56 -16.14 -11.68
N MET A 143 15.38 -16.68 -10.77
CA MET A 143 15.42 -18.08 -10.35
C MET A 143 15.63 -18.11 -8.85
N ASP A 144 15.02 -19.05 -8.14
CA ASP A 144 15.20 -19.16 -6.68
C ASP A 144 16.69 -19.22 -6.32
N GLY A 145 17.14 -18.26 -5.50
CA GLY A 145 18.46 -18.26 -4.89
C GLY A 145 18.41 -18.43 -3.37
N ASP A 146 19.44 -17.95 -2.69
CA ASP A 146 19.59 -18.04 -1.24
C ASP A 146 18.52 -17.25 -0.46
N SER A 147 17.80 -16.34 -1.13
CA SER A 147 16.79 -15.46 -0.53
C SER A 147 15.41 -16.12 -0.37
N GLY A 148 15.26 -17.38 -0.79
CA GLY A 148 14.03 -18.15 -0.71
C GLY A 148 13.29 -18.25 -2.04
N PRO A 149 12.06 -18.82 -2.06
CA PRO A 149 11.38 -19.20 -3.29
C PRO A 149 10.71 -18.01 -3.99
N MET A 150 11.48 -16.99 -4.37
CA MET A 150 10.99 -15.76 -5.03
C MET A 150 11.24 -15.74 -6.55
N GLY A 151 11.86 -16.78 -7.09
CA GLY A 151 12.21 -16.89 -8.50
C GLY A 151 10.99 -17.05 -9.39
N LEU A 152 10.96 -16.37 -10.54
CA LEU A 152 10.01 -16.73 -11.62
C LEU A 152 10.22 -18.18 -12.08
N LEU A 153 11.46 -18.67 -11.95
CA LEU A 153 11.85 -20.06 -12.09
C LEU A 153 12.14 -20.66 -10.70
N ASP A 154 11.83 -21.93 -10.50
CA ASP A 154 12.26 -22.67 -9.31
C ASP A 154 13.79 -22.89 -9.30
N GLY A 155 14.34 -23.40 -8.19
CA GLY A 155 15.79 -23.68 -8.07
C GLY A 155 16.35 -24.74 -9.05
N LYS A 156 15.50 -25.38 -9.85
CA LYS A 156 15.89 -26.29 -10.94
C LYS A 156 15.72 -25.65 -12.32
N GLY A 157 15.30 -24.38 -12.38
CA GLY A 157 15.05 -23.63 -13.61
C GLY A 157 13.70 -23.89 -14.27
N ASN A 158 12.76 -24.57 -13.60
CA ASN A 158 11.42 -24.78 -14.15
C ASN A 158 10.55 -23.53 -13.93
N PRO A 159 9.71 -23.15 -14.91
CA PRO A 159 8.84 -21.99 -14.76
C PRO A 159 7.77 -22.21 -13.68
N ARG A 160 7.59 -21.21 -12.83
CA ARG A 160 6.45 -21.12 -11.89
C ARG A 160 5.23 -20.46 -12.56
N PRO A 161 4.02 -20.54 -11.97
CA PRO A 161 2.86 -19.78 -12.46
C PRO A 161 3.14 -18.28 -12.64
N ALA A 162 4.01 -17.69 -11.81
CA ALA A 162 4.45 -16.30 -11.94
C ALA A 162 5.17 -15.99 -13.25
N TYR A 163 5.93 -16.94 -13.82
CA TYR A 163 6.52 -16.82 -15.15
C TYR A 163 5.44 -16.75 -16.24
N GLY A 164 4.40 -17.60 -16.12
CA GLY A 164 3.23 -17.57 -16.98
C GLY A 164 2.48 -16.24 -16.91
N ALA A 165 2.24 -15.74 -15.70
CA ALA A 165 1.63 -14.44 -15.45
C ALA A 165 2.42 -13.29 -16.10
N MET A 166 3.74 -13.24 -15.89
CA MET A 166 4.60 -12.25 -16.54
C MET A 166 4.53 -12.34 -18.07
N THR A 167 4.50 -13.56 -18.62
CA THR A 167 4.37 -13.79 -20.07
C THR A 167 3.04 -13.24 -20.61
N GLN A 168 1.92 -13.48 -19.91
CA GLN A 168 0.63 -12.91 -20.31
C GLN A 168 0.62 -11.40 -20.18
N MET A 169 1.17 -10.84 -19.10
CA MET A 169 1.30 -9.39 -18.97
C MET A 169 2.08 -8.77 -20.14
N LEU A 170 3.22 -9.34 -20.52
CA LEU A 170 3.99 -8.87 -21.67
C LEU A 170 3.21 -8.99 -22.98
N LYS A 171 2.42 -10.06 -23.16
CA LYS A 171 1.56 -10.24 -24.34
C LYS A 171 0.50 -9.15 -24.46
N TYR A 172 -0.13 -8.75 -23.36
CA TYR A 172 -1.25 -7.80 -23.37
C TYR A 172 -0.81 -6.35 -23.16
N PHE A 173 0.02 -6.08 -22.16
CA PHE A 173 0.55 -4.76 -21.84
C PHE A 173 1.73 -4.36 -22.73
N GLY A 174 2.57 -5.31 -23.15
CA GLY A 174 3.87 -5.01 -23.72
C GLY A 174 4.90 -4.63 -22.66
N GLN A 175 6.11 -4.28 -23.10
CA GLN A 175 7.21 -3.87 -22.21
C GLN A 175 7.03 -2.46 -21.63
N HIS A 176 6.35 -1.58 -22.37
CA HIS A 176 6.17 -0.16 -22.02
C HIS A 176 4.70 0.26 -22.17
N PRO A 177 3.77 -0.32 -21.39
CA PRO A 177 2.37 0.08 -21.44
C PRO A 177 2.21 1.55 -21.02
N THR A 178 1.33 2.27 -21.70
CA THR A 178 0.97 3.63 -21.29
C THR A 178 -0.24 3.60 -20.37
N TYR A 179 -0.09 4.11 -19.15
CA TYR A 179 -1.21 4.25 -18.23
C TYR A 179 -2.25 5.25 -18.74
N LEU A 180 -3.50 4.80 -18.83
CA LEU A 180 -4.63 5.60 -19.31
C LEU A 180 -5.48 6.16 -18.17
N GLY A 181 -5.51 5.51 -17.00
CA GLY A 181 -6.25 5.96 -15.84
C GLY A 181 -6.91 4.82 -15.06
N TRP A 182 -7.80 5.14 -14.12
CA TRP A 182 -8.43 4.16 -13.23
C TRP A 182 -9.93 4.38 -13.04
N VAL A 183 -10.68 3.32 -12.78
CA VAL A 183 -12.09 3.37 -12.38
C VAL A 183 -12.34 2.40 -11.24
N LEU A 184 -13.39 2.63 -10.46
CA LEU A 184 -13.92 1.63 -9.53
C LEU A 184 -15.06 0.89 -10.20
N LEU A 185 -14.97 -0.44 -10.27
CA LEU A 185 -16.09 -1.30 -10.63
C LEU A 185 -16.93 -1.54 -9.37
N ASN A 186 -18.26 -1.44 -9.51
CA ASN A 186 -19.21 -1.47 -8.39
C ASN A 186 -18.84 -0.48 -7.25
N ASP A 187 -18.24 0.66 -7.58
CA ASP A 187 -17.75 1.68 -6.64
C ASP A 187 -16.79 1.13 -5.55
N LYS A 188 -16.15 -0.02 -5.81
CA LYS A 188 -15.34 -0.75 -4.84
C LYS A 188 -14.03 -1.30 -5.40
N HIS A 189 -14.05 -1.86 -6.60
CA HIS A 189 -12.92 -2.63 -7.14
C HIS A 189 -12.08 -1.81 -8.09
N TYR A 190 -10.80 -1.62 -7.75
CA TYR A 190 -9.88 -0.92 -8.63
C TYR A 190 -9.76 -1.63 -9.98
N ALA A 191 -9.86 -0.84 -11.03
CA ALA A 191 -9.61 -1.26 -12.40
C ALA A 191 -8.68 -0.25 -13.07
N PHE A 192 -7.50 -0.72 -13.48
CA PHE A 192 -6.46 0.11 -14.08
C PHE A 192 -6.43 -0.11 -15.58
N ALA A 193 -6.58 0.96 -16.36
CA ALA A 193 -6.59 0.91 -17.81
C ALA A 193 -5.23 1.32 -18.39
N PHE A 194 -4.78 0.57 -19.40
CA PHE A 194 -3.52 0.76 -20.08
C PHE A 194 -3.72 0.69 -21.59
N GLN A 195 -2.96 1.50 -22.33
CA GLN A 195 -2.68 1.24 -23.73
C GLN A 195 -1.49 0.28 -23.76
N GLY A 196 -1.77 -0.98 -24.10
CA GLY A 196 -0.78 -2.04 -24.21
C GLY A 196 -0.52 -2.48 -25.65
N ALA A 197 0.27 -3.54 -25.80
CA ALA A 197 0.62 -4.15 -27.08
C ALA A 197 -0.58 -4.74 -27.83
N LYS A 198 -1.63 -5.19 -27.11
CA LYS A 198 -2.87 -5.73 -27.71
C LYS A 198 -3.97 -4.70 -27.92
N GLY A 199 -3.73 -3.43 -27.59
CA GLY A 199 -4.77 -2.40 -27.57
C GLY A 199 -5.03 -1.91 -26.16
N THR A 200 -6.27 -1.48 -25.88
CA THR A 200 -6.64 -1.08 -24.52
C THR A 200 -6.91 -2.31 -23.68
N VAL A 201 -6.17 -2.44 -22.57
CA VAL A 201 -6.32 -3.54 -21.60
C VAL A 201 -6.56 -2.97 -20.22
N MET A 202 -7.39 -3.64 -19.43
CA MET A 202 -7.66 -3.29 -18.04
C MET A 202 -7.26 -4.44 -17.11
N ALA A 203 -6.64 -4.15 -15.97
CA ALA A 203 -6.43 -5.13 -14.91
C ALA A 203 -7.31 -4.82 -13.70
N THR A 204 -7.94 -5.85 -13.12
CA THR A 204 -8.83 -5.70 -11.96
C THR A 204 -8.94 -7.00 -11.15
N TRP A 205 -9.36 -6.88 -9.89
CA TRP A 205 -9.61 -7.96 -8.92
C TRP A 205 -10.58 -7.49 -7.84
N ALA A 206 -11.13 -8.42 -7.06
CA ALA A 206 -11.93 -8.10 -5.90
C ALA A 206 -11.07 -7.50 -4.78
N ALA A 207 -11.58 -6.44 -4.15
CA ALA A 207 -10.92 -5.71 -3.07
C ALA A 207 -11.13 -6.35 -1.69
N SER A 208 -11.89 -7.45 -1.63
CA SER A 208 -12.23 -8.19 -0.41
C SER A 208 -12.18 -9.69 -0.66
N LEU A 209 -12.15 -10.48 0.42
CA LEU A 209 -12.24 -11.95 0.33
C LEU A 209 -13.54 -12.41 -0.35
N ALA A 210 -14.64 -11.71 -0.08
CA ALA A 210 -15.92 -11.97 -0.73
C ALA A 210 -15.85 -11.64 -2.24
N PRO A 211 -16.19 -12.59 -3.12
CA PRO A 211 -16.35 -12.33 -4.54
C PRO A 211 -17.44 -11.29 -4.81
N ASP A 212 -17.35 -10.61 -5.95
CA ASP A 212 -18.38 -9.68 -6.42
C ASP A 212 -18.56 -9.78 -7.93
N THR A 213 -19.80 -9.69 -8.41
CA THR A 213 -20.08 -9.76 -9.84
C THR A 213 -20.05 -8.37 -10.44
N VAL A 214 -19.19 -8.17 -11.43
CA VAL A 214 -19.12 -6.94 -12.22
C VAL A 214 -19.78 -7.14 -13.57
N ASP A 215 -20.45 -6.11 -14.05
CA ASP A 215 -21.02 -6.02 -15.39
C ASP A 215 -20.23 -4.99 -16.21
N PHE A 216 -19.68 -5.42 -17.34
CA PHE A 216 -18.98 -4.56 -18.29
C PHE A 216 -19.92 -3.89 -19.30
N GLY A 217 -21.22 -4.22 -19.28
CA GLY A 217 -22.28 -3.69 -20.14
C GLY A 217 -22.27 -4.24 -21.57
N LYS A 218 -21.24 -5.00 -21.95
CA LYS A 218 -21.13 -5.73 -23.22
C LYS A 218 -20.14 -6.88 -23.06
N PRO A 219 -20.19 -7.92 -23.92
CA PRO A 219 -19.18 -8.96 -23.94
C PRO A 219 -17.76 -8.39 -24.11
N VAL A 220 -16.86 -8.77 -23.21
CA VAL A 220 -15.42 -8.48 -23.24
C VAL A 220 -14.63 -9.78 -23.18
N GLN A 221 -13.35 -9.74 -23.58
CA GLN A 221 -12.46 -10.88 -23.41
C GLN A 221 -11.84 -10.83 -22.01
N ILE A 222 -12.13 -11.84 -21.20
CA ILE A 222 -11.60 -12.01 -19.86
C ILE A 222 -10.47 -13.03 -19.94
N VAL A 223 -9.28 -12.57 -19.57
CA VAL A 223 -8.05 -13.33 -19.62
C VAL A 223 -7.63 -13.67 -18.20
N ASP A 224 -7.47 -14.96 -17.93
CA ASP A 224 -6.74 -15.42 -16.75
C ASP A 224 -5.23 -15.26 -17.00
N PRO A 225 -4.54 -14.37 -16.27
CA PRO A 225 -3.12 -14.14 -16.50
C PRO A 225 -2.26 -15.36 -16.14
N LEU A 226 -2.70 -16.26 -15.26
CA LEU A 226 -1.91 -17.41 -14.83
C LEU A 226 -1.88 -18.48 -15.91
N SER A 227 -3.06 -18.87 -16.41
CA SER A 227 -3.20 -19.92 -17.43
C SER A 227 -3.14 -19.41 -18.87
N GLY A 228 -3.41 -18.12 -19.09
CA GLY A 228 -3.62 -17.56 -20.42
C GLY A 228 -4.96 -17.92 -21.05
N ALA A 229 -5.85 -18.61 -20.31
CA ALA A 229 -7.20 -18.93 -20.77
C ALA A 229 -7.99 -17.65 -21.04
N VAL A 230 -8.79 -17.67 -22.10
CA VAL A 230 -9.61 -16.54 -22.52
C VAL A 230 -11.07 -16.99 -22.58
N SER A 231 -11.95 -16.18 -22.01
CA SER A 231 -13.40 -16.36 -22.08
C SER A 231 -14.07 -15.06 -22.54
N SER A 232 -15.26 -15.16 -23.13
CA SER A 232 -16.04 -14.00 -23.56
C SER A 232 -17.29 -13.90 -22.70
N SER A 233 -17.47 -12.78 -21.99
CA SER A 233 -18.66 -12.56 -21.16
C SER A 233 -18.90 -11.07 -20.94
N ALA A 234 -20.16 -10.68 -20.75
CA ALA A 234 -20.51 -9.33 -20.30
C ALA A 234 -20.32 -9.14 -18.80
N THR A 235 -20.40 -10.24 -18.03
CA THR A 235 -20.28 -10.24 -16.57
C THR A 235 -19.15 -11.15 -16.10
N HIS A 236 -18.55 -10.84 -14.96
CA HIS A 236 -17.55 -11.70 -14.34
C HIS A 236 -17.63 -11.65 -12.81
N SER A 237 -17.47 -12.80 -12.16
CA SER A 237 -17.33 -12.88 -10.70
C SER A 237 -15.88 -12.59 -10.32
N LEU A 238 -15.59 -11.35 -9.92
CA LEU A 238 -14.27 -10.98 -9.43
C LEU A 238 -13.97 -11.73 -8.14
N THR A 239 -12.76 -12.26 -8.06
CA THR A 239 -12.17 -12.82 -6.84
C THR A 239 -10.85 -12.11 -6.55
N LEU A 240 -10.09 -12.57 -5.56
CA LEU A 240 -8.75 -12.04 -5.30
C LEU A 240 -7.75 -12.35 -6.43
N ALA A 241 -8.06 -13.31 -7.31
CA ALA A 241 -7.28 -13.55 -8.52
C ALA A 241 -7.47 -12.39 -9.51
N PRO A 242 -6.39 -11.74 -9.97
CA PRO A 242 -6.48 -10.68 -10.95
C PRO A 242 -6.83 -11.23 -12.33
N ILE A 243 -7.63 -10.47 -13.06
CA ILE A 243 -7.93 -10.73 -14.47
C ILE A 243 -7.36 -9.60 -15.34
N LEU A 244 -7.12 -9.90 -16.62
CA LEU A 244 -6.99 -8.87 -17.65
C LEU A 244 -8.27 -8.85 -18.48
N VAL A 245 -8.74 -7.66 -18.80
CA VAL A 245 -9.90 -7.42 -19.65
C VAL A 245 -9.42 -6.77 -20.94
N ASP A 246 -9.56 -7.48 -22.05
CA ASP A 246 -9.31 -6.99 -23.40
C ASP A 246 -10.63 -6.58 -24.07
N GLY A 247 -10.59 -5.54 -24.89
CA GLY A 247 -11.78 -4.90 -25.48
C GLY A 247 -12.56 -4.03 -24.48
N VAL A 248 -11.84 -3.33 -23.59
CA VAL A 248 -12.42 -2.46 -22.55
C VAL A 248 -13.51 -1.54 -23.12
N PRO A 249 -14.73 -1.51 -22.56
CA PRO A 249 -15.80 -0.63 -23.02
C PRO A 249 -15.42 0.85 -22.99
N ASP A 250 -15.77 1.61 -24.04
CA ASP A 250 -15.43 3.03 -24.18
C ASP A 250 -15.94 3.87 -23.00
N ALA A 251 -17.10 3.54 -22.44
CA ALA A 251 -17.65 4.21 -21.27
C ALA A 251 -16.75 4.04 -20.03
N LEU A 252 -16.21 2.83 -19.79
CA LEU A 252 -15.27 2.58 -18.70
C LEU A 252 -13.92 3.25 -18.98
N LEU A 253 -13.46 3.22 -20.23
CA LEU A 253 -12.23 3.87 -20.64
C LEU A 253 -12.29 5.40 -20.47
N ALA A 254 -13.41 6.02 -20.82
CA ALA A 254 -13.63 7.45 -20.64
C ALA A 254 -13.59 7.83 -19.16
N LYS A 255 -14.26 7.06 -18.29
CA LYS A 255 -14.19 7.22 -16.82
C LYS A 255 -12.74 7.08 -16.33
N ALA A 256 -12.02 6.05 -16.79
CA ALA A 256 -10.64 5.82 -16.42
C ALA A 256 -9.76 7.02 -16.78
N LYS A 257 -9.83 7.49 -18.03
CA LYS A 257 -9.08 8.67 -18.51
C LYS A 257 -9.38 9.93 -17.71
N ALA A 258 -10.65 10.17 -17.37
CA ALA A 258 -11.07 11.30 -16.54
C ALA A 258 -10.50 11.26 -15.11
N ASN A 259 -10.09 10.09 -14.64
CA ASN A 259 -9.52 9.88 -13.32
C ASN A 259 -7.98 9.79 -13.33
N LYS A 260 -7.32 9.82 -14.48
CA LYS A 260 -5.86 9.62 -14.61
C LYS A 260 -5.01 10.46 -13.66
N SER A 261 -5.39 11.72 -13.44
CA SER A 261 -4.67 12.66 -12.56
C SER A 261 -5.27 12.78 -11.17
N LYS A 262 -6.36 12.06 -10.87
CA LYS A 262 -7.03 12.11 -9.57
C LYS A 262 -6.36 11.14 -8.60
N PRO A 263 -6.37 11.44 -7.29
CA PRO A 263 -5.90 10.50 -6.29
C PRO A 263 -6.71 9.20 -6.33
N PHE A 264 -6.07 8.10 -5.93
CA PHE A 264 -6.74 6.81 -5.77
C PHE A 264 -7.60 6.85 -4.50
N PRO A 265 -8.93 6.64 -4.59
CA PRO A 265 -9.83 6.76 -3.45
C PRO A 265 -9.78 5.52 -2.56
N TRP A 266 -9.56 5.69 -1.26
CA TRP A 266 -9.60 4.57 -0.32
C TRP A 266 -10.81 4.68 0.60
N GLY A 267 -11.97 4.32 0.05
CA GLY A 267 -13.26 4.53 0.73
C GLY A 267 -13.70 6.01 0.78
N GLY A 268 -13.12 6.89 -0.04
CA GLY A 268 -13.50 8.29 -0.17
C GLY A 268 -12.37 9.20 -0.66
N ASP A 269 -12.66 10.51 -0.73
CA ASP A 269 -11.65 11.57 -0.87
C ASP A 269 -11.53 12.34 0.45
N TYR A 270 -10.38 12.19 1.10
CA TYR A 270 -10.10 12.80 2.41
C TYR A 270 -9.14 14.00 2.33
N SER A 271 -8.83 14.47 1.12
CA SER A 271 -7.89 15.58 0.90
C SER A 271 -8.27 16.86 1.65
N GLY A 272 -9.56 17.19 1.67
CA GLY A 272 -10.13 18.34 2.39
C GLY A 272 -10.59 18.06 3.83
N ALA A 273 -10.47 16.84 4.34
CA ALA A 273 -11.03 16.48 5.64
C ALA A 273 -10.19 17.06 6.81
N LYS A 274 -10.84 17.61 7.85
CA LYS A 274 -10.14 18.06 9.07
C LYS A 274 -9.67 16.89 9.96
N SER A 275 -10.43 15.81 9.95
CA SER A 275 -10.11 14.58 10.68
C SER A 275 -10.50 13.33 9.89
N VAL A 276 -9.86 12.23 10.25
CA VAL A 276 -10.18 10.87 9.80
C VAL A 276 -10.36 9.97 11.02
N SER A 277 -11.20 8.95 10.92
CA SER A 277 -11.55 8.14 12.09
C SER A 277 -11.93 6.71 11.75
N VAL A 278 -11.80 5.82 12.72
CA VAL A 278 -12.45 4.51 12.72
C VAL A 278 -13.28 4.37 13.99
N THR A 279 -14.51 3.87 13.85
CA THR A 279 -15.37 3.50 14.98
C THR A 279 -15.66 2.00 14.93
N PHE A 280 -15.49 1.34 16.07
CA PHE A 280 -15.71 -0.09 16.23
C PHE A 280 -17.14 -0.36 16.68
N GLY A 281 -17.75 -1.41 16.12
CA GLY A 281 -19.19 -1.67 16.21
C GLY A 281 -19.52 -3.10 15.79
N GLU A 282 -20.80 -3.41 15.58
CA GLU A 282 -21.20 -4.63 14.83
C GLU A 282 -20.64 -4.63 13.40
N LYS A 283 -20.47 -3.42 12.84
CA LYS A 283 -19.71 -3.17 11.63
C LYS A 283 -18.78 -2.01 11.90
N ASN A 284 -17.52 -2.20 11.54
CA ASN A 284 -16.52 -1.15 11.65
C ASN A 284 -16.80 -0.06 10.61
N VAL A 285 -16.77 1.20 11.05
CA VAL A 285 -16.98 2.37 10.19
C VAL A 285 -15.66 3.10 10.05
N GLU A 286 -15.02 2.93 8.89
CA GLU A 286 -13.78 3.61 8.53
C GLU A 286 -14.09 4.89 7.73
N LYS A 287 -13.46 6.00 8.11
CA LYS A 287 -13.55 7.31 7.45
C LYS A 287 -12.15 7.88 7.26
N GLY A 288 -11.40 7.32 6.31
CA GLY A 288 -10.03 7.73 5.97
C GLY A 288 -8.96 7.32 7.00
N LEU A 289 -9.37 6.62 8.04
CA LEU A 289 -8.50 5.91 8.96
C LEU A 289 -8.90 4.43 8.89
N HIS A 290 -7.92 3.62 8.51
CA HIS A 290 -8.10 2.21 8.22
C HIS A 290 -7.32 1.39 9.23
N THR A 291 -7.71 0.13 9.39
CA THR A 291 -7.00 -0.83 10.22
C THR A 291 -6.61 -2.05 9.41
N LYS A 292 -5.48 -2.70 9.75
CA LYS A 292 -5.02 -3.89 9.00
C LYS A 292 -6.04 -5.01 9.19
N SER A 293 -6.90 -5.13 8.18
CA SER A 293 -8.01 -6.07 8.00
C SER A 293 -9.03 -6.09 9.14
N ALA A 294 -10.26 -5.69 8.82
CA ALA A 294 -11.42 -5.74 9.70
C ALA A 294 -11.81 -7.16 10.18
N GLU A 295 -11.06 -8.22 9.83
CA GLU A 295 -11.42 -9.60 10.16
C GLU A 295 -10.31 -10.43 10.84
N THR A 296 -9.01 -10.18 10.62
CA THR A 296 -7.98 -11.18 10.99
C THR A 296 -6.97 -10.75 12.06
N VAL A 297 -7.06 -9.53 12.58
CA VAL A 297 -6.09 -9.03 13.58
C VAL A 297 -6.71 -8.88 14.98
N ALA A 298 -8.03 -8.78 15.14
CA ALA A 298 -8.69 -8.73 16.44
C ALA A 298 -10.14 -9.20 16.37
N ALA A 299 -10.69 -9.74 17.45
CA ALA A 299 -12.14 -9.99 17.55
C ALA A 299 -12.88 -8.71 17.97
N ASP A 300 -13.96 -8.38 17.26
CA ASP A 300 -14.94 -7.41 17.72
C ASP A 300 -15.60 -7.94 19.01
N VAL A 301 -15.75 -7.08 20.01
CA VAL A 301 -16.38 -7.43 21.29
C VAL A 301 -17.57 -6.51 21.54
N ILE A 302 -18.67 -7.08 22.04
CA ILE A 302 -19.79 -6.30 22.59
C ILE A 302 -19.44 -5.99 24.03
N ALA A 303 -18.94 -4.79 24.28
CA ALA A 303 -18.57 -4.32 25.61
C ALA A 303 -19.64 -3.37 26.14
N TYR A 304 -20.36 -3.79 27.18
CA TYR A 304 -21.30 -2.95 27.96
C TYR A 304 -22.34 -2.20 27.11
N GLY A 305 -22.93 -2.87 26.11
CA GLY A 305 -24.01 -2.34 25.28
C GLY A 305 -23.58 -1.61 24.00
N GLY A 306 -22.28 -1.64 23.65
CA GLY A 306 -21.77 -1.12 22.37
C GLY A 306 -20.61 -1.96 21.82
N GLY A 307 -20.32 -1.83 20.52
CA GLY A 307 -19.18 -2.52 19.91
C GLY A 307 -17.85 -1.83 20.24
N ALA A 308 -16.80 -2.64 20.39
CA ALA A 308 -15.44 -2.20 20.65
C ALA A 308 -14.44 -3.21 20.09
N ARG A 309 -13.17 -2.82 20.03
CA ARG A 309 -12.06 -3.67 19.61
C ARG A 309 -11.16 -4.03 20.79
N ALA A 310 -10.85 -5.32 20.95
CA ALA A 310 -9.97 -5.78 22.01
C ALA A 310 -8.53 -5.28 21.82
N GLY A 311 -7.90 -4.83 22.91
CA GLY A 311 -6.49 -4.46 22.96
C GLY A 311 -5.54 -5.65 23.06
N THR A 312 -6.04 -6.85 23.35
CA THR A 312 -5.23 -8.06 23.61
C THR A 312 -4.62 -8.69 22.36
N VAL A 313 -4.75 -8.03 21.22
CA VAL A 313 -4.21 -8.43 19.92
C VAL A 313 -2.69 -8.60 20.01
N PRO A 314 -2.13 -9.75 19.59
CA PRO A 314 -0.68 -9.91 19.45
C PRO A 314 -0.12 -8.83 18.50
N GLY A 315 0.87 -8.06 18.97
CA GLY A 315 1.44 -6.94 18.21
C GLY A 315 0.66 -5.62 18.29
N GLY A 316 -0.54 -5.63 18.89
CA GLY A 316 -1.36 -4.44 19.12
C GLY A 316 -2.27 -4.04 17.95
N ASN A 317 -2.99 -2.93 18.12
CA ASN A 317 -3.87 -2.39 17.08
C ASN A 317 -3.06 -1.55 16.08
N VAL A 318 -3.22 -1.82 14.79
CA VAL A 318 -2.45 -1.16 13.71
C VAL A 318 -3.37 -0.27 12.87
N TYR A 319 -2.91 0.95 12.58
CA TYR A 319 -3.67 1.97 11.89
C TYR A 319 -2.93 2.54 10.67
N MET A 320 -3.68 2.72 9.59
CA MET A 320 -3.24 3.28 8.31
C MET A 320 -4.08 4.52 8.02
N VAL A 321 -3.43 5.65 7.82
CA VAL A 321 -4.07 6.92 7.48
C VAL A 321 -4.13 7.03 5.96
N ASP A 322 -5.26 7.46 5.43
CA ASP A 322 -5.42 7.73 4.00
C ASP A 322 -4.41 8.80 3.53
N ALA A 323 -3.63 8.52 2.49
CA ALA A 323 -2.59 9.44 1.99
C ALA A 323 -3.12 10.76 1.42
N ASN A 324 -4.38 10.82 1.04
CA ASN A 324 -5.00 12.06 0.61
C ASN A 324 -5.22 12.97 1.82
N PHE A 325 -5.55 12.41 2.99
CA PHE A 325 -5.62 13.16 4.25
C PHE A 325 -4.23 13.60 4.75
N LEU A 326 -3.30 12.65 4.91
CA LEU A 326 -1.97 12.92 5.48
C LEU A 326 -0.91 11.96 4.93
N ALA A 327 0.05 12.49 4.18
CA ALA A 327 1.22 11.75 3.72
C ALA A 327 2.38 12.71 3.49
N TYR A 328 3.54 12.43 4.10
CA TYR A 328 4.67 13.36 4.17
C TYR A 328 4.20 14.77 4.60
N SER A 329 3.59 14.85 5.78
CA SER A 329 3.07 16.12 6.29
C SER A 329 4.08 16.86 7.17
N THR A 330 3.90 18.17 7.27
CA THR A 330 4.58 19.04 8.24
C THR A 330 3.57 19.78 9.13
N VAL A 331 2.32 19.29 9.15
CA VAL A 331 1.24 19.85 9.95
C VAL A 331 1.14 19.06 11.24
N PRO A 332 1.08 19.72 12.41
CA PRO A 332 0.84 19.04 13.67
C PRO A 332 -0.50 18.31 13.65
N ILE A 333 -0.57 17.17 14.34
CA ILE A 333 -1.78 16.38 14.43
C ILE A 333 -2.11 16.06 15.88
N GLU A 334 -3.37 15.72 16.11
CA GLU A 334 -3.82 15.12 17.35
C GLU A 334 -4.39 13.73 17.07
N ILE A 335 -3.97 12.75 17.85
CA ILE A 335 -4.55 11.41 17.85
C ILE A 335 -5.37 11.26 19.13
N SER A 336 -6.66 10.98 18.98
CA SER A 336 -7.59 10.75 20.08
C SER A 336 -8.11 9.32 20.03
N VAL A 337 -8.10 8.62 21.16
CA VAL A 337 -8.58 7.24 21.29
C VAL A 337 -9.61 7.16 22.41
N VAL A 338 -10.79 6.66 22.10
CA VAL A 338 -11.80 6.34 23.12
C VAL A 338 -11.57 4.91 23.61
N VAL A 339 -11.15 4.78 24.86
CA VAL A 339 -10.64 3.54 25.45
C VAL A 339 -11.25 3.29 26.83
N ARG A 340 -11.34 2.02 27.21
CA ARG A 340 -11.73 1.55 28.55
C ARG A 340 -10.91 0.31 28.90
N ARG A 341 -10.75 0.00 30.19
CA ARG A 341 -10.25 -1.32 30.64
C ARG A 341 -11.15 -2.45 30.12
N ASN A 342 -10.63 -3.67 30.09
CA ASN A 342 -11.42 -4.85 29.75
C ASN A 342 -12.55 -5.10 30.77
N GLU A 343 -13.39 -6.12 30.51
CA GLU A 343 -14.54 -6.42 31.37
C GLU A 343 -14.16 -6.79 32.81
N LYS A 344 -12.98 -7.37 33.02
CA LYS A 344 -12.43 -7.71 34.34
C LYS A 344 -11.86 -6.49 35.06
N ASN A 345 -11.89 -5.31 34.43
CA ASN A 345 -11.37 -4.05 34.92
C ASN A 345 -9.88 -4.12 35.34
N ASP A 346 -9.11 -4.97 34.65
CA ASP A 346 -7.69 -5.15 34.91
C ASP A 346 -6.92 -3.82 34.69
N PRO A 347 -5.86 -3.55 35.47
CA PRO A 347 -4.95 -2.43 35.18
C PRO A 347 -4.45 -2.46 33.74
N ALA A 348 -4.64 -1.34 33.04
CA ALA A 348 -4.32 -1.23 31.62
C ALA A 348 -3.66 0.12 31.30
N LYS A 349 -2.69 0.04 30.39
CA LYS A 349 -1.90 1.17 29.93
C LYS A 349 -1.89 1.19 28.41
N LEU A 350 -2.24 2.33 27.84
CA LEU A 350 -2.33 2.58 26.41
C LEU A 350 -1.11 3.38 25.95
N THR A 351 -0.32 2.80 25.05
CA THR A 351 0.92 3.36 24.51
C THR A 351 0.80 3.49 23.01
N LEU A 352 0.91 4.72 22.51
CA LEU A 352 0.93 5.05 21.10
C LEU A 352 2.36 4.98 20.56
N THR A 353 2.56 4.22 19.47
CA THR A 353 3.78 4.29 18.65
C THR A 353 3.42 4.85 17.27
N TYR A 354 4.09 5.89 16.79
CA TYR A 354 3.75 6.56 15.53
C TYR A 354 4.98 6.85 14.65
N GLU A 355 4.76 6.99 13.36
CA GLU A 355 5.77 7.29 12.34
C GLU A 355 6.11 8.79 12.31
N SER A 356 7.31 9.15 12.76
CA SER A 356 7.81 10.53 12.83
C SER A 356 8.88 10.83 11.78
N THR A 357 9.33 12.08 11.72
CA THR A 357 10.47 12.54 10.91
C THR A 357 11.81 11.88 11.28
N ALA A 358 11.90 11.25 12.46
CA ALA A 358 13.07 10.54 12.95
C ALA A 358 12.85 9.01 13.07
N GLY A 359 11.86 8.46 12.36
CA GLY A 359 11.44 7.06 12.49
C GLY A 359 10.31 6.88 13.51
N TYR A 360 10.08 5.65 13.97
CA TYR A 360 8.95 5.40 14.89
C TYR A 360 9.28 5.88 16.31
N LYS A 361 8.38 6.67 16.89
CA LYS A 361 8.47 7.18 18.27
C LYS A 361 7.35 6.60 19.13
N LYS A 362 7.61 6.48 20.43
CA LYS A 362 6.60 6.16 21.44
C LYS A 362 6.20 7.45 22.15
N ALA A 363 4.90 7.73 22.22
CA ALA A 363 4.39 8.82 23.01
C ALA A 363 4.31 8.42 24.50
N ASP A 364 4.13 9.42 25.36
CA ASP A 364 3.87 9.16 26.77
C ASP A 364 2.61 8.31 26.93
N PRO A 365 2.66 7.27 27.74
CA PRO A 365 1.57 6.33 27.83
C PRO A 365 0.41 6.89 28.69
N PHE A 366 -0.81 6.53 28.31
CA PHE A 366 -2.04 6.88 29.02
C PHE A 366 -2.46 5.72 29.95
N GLU A 367 -2.55 5.99 31.24
CA GLU A 367 -3.10 5.03 32.21
C GLU A 367 -4.63 5.03 32.09
N VAL A 368 -5.22 3.87 31.77
CA VAL A 368 -6.68 3.79 31.61
C VAL A 368 -7.32 3.76 33.00
N PRO A 369 -8.18 4.73 33.35
CA PRO A 369 -8.72 4.83 34.72
C PRO A 369 -9.56 3.63 35.15
N ASP A 370 -9.51 3.35 36.46
CA ASP A 370 -10.20 2.27 37.16
C ASP A 370 -11.61 2.71 37.61
N ASN A 371 -12.50 2.94 36.66
CA ASN A 371 -13.87 3.36 36.99
C ASN A 371 -14.93 2.87 36.01
N GLU A 372 -14.59 1.88 35.18
CA GLU A 372 -15.52 1.25 34.24
C GLU A 372 -16.19 2.21 33.24
N LYS A 373 -15.62 3.39 33.01
CA LYS A 373 -16.11 4.37 32.03
C LYS A 373 -15.23 4.42 30.79
N TRP A 374 -15.78 4.92 29.70
CA TRP A 374 -15.01 5.31 28.52
C TRP A 374 -14.21 6.57 28.81
N HIS A 375 -12.96 6.60 28.36
CA HIS A 375 -12.05 7.72 28.50
C HIS A 375 -11.44 8.07 27.16
N THR A 376 -11.09 9.34 26.98
CA THR A 376 -10.38 9.80 25.79
C THR A 376 -8.91 10.00 26.13
N ALA A 377 -8.06 9.15 25.56
CA ALA A 377 -6.62 9.39 25.53
C ALA A 377 -6.31 10.31 24.34
N THR A 378 -5.37 11.26 24.49
CA THR A 378 -5.05 12.23 23.44
C THR A 378 -3.56 12.53 23.41
N TRP A 379 -2.99 12.55 22.20
CA TRP A 379 -1.59 12.89 21.96
C TRP A 379 -1.49 13.93 20.84
N LYS A 380 -0.79 15.02 21.12
CA LYS A 380 -0.38 15.99 20.10
C LYS A 380 0.98 15.58 19.54
N ILE A 381 1.09 15.58 18.22
CA ILE A 381 2.27 15.13 17.49
C ILE A 381 2.66 16.21 16.50
N GLU A 382 3.84 16.79 16.72
CA GLU A 382 4.36 17.90 15.93
C GLU A 382 5.19 17.43 14.72
N ASP A 383 5.62 16.18 14.72
CA ASP A 383 6.60 15.64 13.77
C ASP A 383 6.12 14.37 13.06
N ALA A 384 4.80 14.19 12.94
CA ALA A 384 4.20 13.09 12.17
C ALA A 384 4.58 13.20 10.70
N GLN A 385 5.17 12.15 10.13
CA GLN A 385 5.55 12.13 8.72
C GLN A 385 4.64 11.22 7.87
N PHE A 386 4.20 10.11 8.44
CA PHE A 386 3.18 9.20 7.90
C PHE A 386 3.43 8.82 6.43
N VAL A 387 4.62 8.27 6.16
CA VAL A 387 5.00 7.78 4.82
C VAL A 387 4.63 6.31 4.60
N SER A 388 4.11 5.63 5.63
CA SER A 388 3.66 4.24 5.63
C SER A 388 4.80 3.25 5.33
N GLN A 389 6.00 3.47 5.89
CA GLN A 389 7.17 2.63 5.62
C GLN A 389 6.90 1.13 5.80
N TRP A 390 6.14 0.74 6.83
CA TRP A 390 5.77 -0.64 7.14
C TRP A 390 4.29 -0.96 6.84
N ALA A 391 3.70 -0.19 5.92
CA ALA A 391 2.27 -0.23 5.59
C ALA A 391 1.34 0.13 6.75
N TYR A 392 1.80 0.95 7.70
CA TYR A 392 0.99 1.55 8.76
C TYR A 392 1.67 2.83 9.27
N ASN A 393 0.90 3.71 9.88
CA ASN A 393 1.41 4.99 10.38
C ASN A 393 1.55 5.01 11.90
N PHE A 394 0.66 4.31 12.62
CA PHE A 394 0.78 4.20 14.06
C PHE A 394 0.14 2.93 14.59
N THR A 395 0.48 2.58 15.83
CA THR A 395 -0.05 1.43 16.57
C THR A 395 -0.38 1.79 18.01
N LEU A 396 -1.29 1.03 18.60
CA LEU A 396 -1.52 0.97 20.04
C LEU A 396 -1.03 -0.39 20.54
N ASN A 397 -0.24 -0.41 21.62
CA ASN A 397 0.34 -1.64 22.18
C ASN A 397 -0.71 -2.70 22.52
N SER A 398 -0.32 -3.97 22.54
CA SER A 398 -1.20 -4.99 23.14
C SER A 398 -1.44 -4.71 24.63
N GLY A 399 -2.67 -4.88 25.11
CA GLY A 399 -3.02 -4.59 26.50
C GLY A 399 -4.43 -5.02 26.89
N LYS A 400 -4.73 -4.93 28.19
CA LYS A 400 -6.00 -5.32 28.80
C LYS A 400 -7.07 -4.22 28.73
N TYR A 401 -7.29 -3.68 27.54
CA TYR A 401 -8.24 -2.60 27.29
C TYR A 401 -9.11 -2.91 26.07
N VAL A 402 -10.14 -2.11 25.85
CA VAL A 402 -10.99 -2.11 24.66
C VAL A 402 -11.03 -0.71 24.06
N VAL A 403 -11.09 -0.61 22.73
CA VAL A 403 -11.12 0.66 21.98
C VAL A 403 -12.46 0.80 21.27
N GLN A 404 -13.13 1.93 21.46
CA GLN A 404 -14.40 2.24 20.79
C GLN A 404 -14.17 3.02 19.50
N SER A 405 -13.25 3.97 19.49
CA SER A 405 -12.92 4.75 18.30
C SER A 405 -11.52 5.33 18.35
N VAL A 406 -10.97 5.61 17.17
CA VAL A 406 -9.73 6.36 16.99
C VAL A 406 -9.95 7.46 15.98
N THR A 407 -9.44 8.64 16.26
CA THR A 407 -9.51 9.81 15.38
C THR A 407 -8.13 10.42 15.22
N VAL A 408 -7.78 10.82 14.00
CA VAL A 408 -6.61 11.64 13.69
C VAL A 408 -7.11 12.98 13.17
N THR A 409 -6.69 14.07 13.80
CA THR A 409 -7.13 15.43 13.47
C THR A 409 -5.93 16.28 13.07
N ARG A 410 -6.03 16.99 11.94
CA ARG A 410 -5.06 18.05 11.59
C ARG A 410 -5.28 19.25 12.52
N LEU A 411 -4.21 19.72 13.15
CA LEU A 411 -4.24 20.93 13.96
C LEU A 411 -3.90 22.13 13.09
N ASP A 412 -4.52 23.27 13.41
CA ASP A 412 -4.18 24.54 12.80
C ASP A 412 -2.76 24.94 13.28
N LYS A 413 -1.94 25.50 12.38
CA LYS A 413 -0.56 25.92 12.69
C LYS A 413 -0.49 27.16 13.56
#